data_AF-A0A977PZH1-F1
#
_entry.id   AF-A0A977PZH1-F1
#
_cell.length_a   1.000
_cell.length_b   1.000
_cell.length_c   1.000
_cell.angle_alpha   90.00
_cell.angle_beta   90.00
_cell.angle_gamma   90.00
#
_symmetry.space_group_name_H-M   'P 1'
#
loop_
_entity.id
_entity.type
_entity.pdbx_description
1 polymer ?
#
loop_
_entity_poly.entity_id
_entity_poly.type
_entity_poly.pdbx_seq_one_letter_code
_entity_poly.pdbx_strand_id
1 'polypeptide(L)'
;MAWANLNWFVQAFFSMKIEIVGIICFSIARVAFCQEIIIDRKQDVENIINRDSLGNLLTLKQVHELLKTGKYISVPSLNSSSQIERIIRKPRKEDGNRYKTYAYDDKIISTTGLDAKTKLGLGDSLPPFKVNCKAGALKTLEELKNEFSLLMIRDESQTTWKGSSPHIELLIDDYPNVNYIFCNHNESKKLEFYFSSKFQRAHQNIYTADFDISKNFQGAPWYVLINKKRRIEIFIPPLPNETIAIQAIKKMLDRTNQ
;
A
#
# COMPACT_ATOMS: atom_id res chain seq x y z
N MET A 1 -4.55 56.97 8.85
CA MET A 1 -3.76 56.54 10.03
C MET A 1 -2.53 55.71 9.67
N ALA A 2 -2.57 54.76 8.73
CA ALA A 2 -1.38 53.97 8.33
C ALA A 2 -0.20 54.79 7.77
N TRP A 3 -0.47 55.90 7.06
CA TRP A 3 0.56 56.76 6.47
C TRP A 3 1.38 57.57 7.49
N ALA A 4 0.78 57.97 8.62
CA ALA A 4 1.48 58.68 9.68
C ALA A 4 2.47 57.77 10.43
N ASN A 5 2.10 56.49 10.59
CA ASN A 5 2.95 55.47 11.22
C ASN A 5 4.17 55.12 10.34
N LEU A 6 4.04 55.18 9.01
CA LEU A 6 5.15 54.94 8.09
C LEU A 6 6.16 56.09 8.10
N ASN A 7 5.70 57.34 8.15
CA ASN A 7 6.57 58.52 8.15
C ASN A 7 7.44 58.63 9.41
N TRP A 8 6.87 58.35 10.60
CA TRP A 8 7.63 58.35 11.85
C TRP A 8 8.67 57.22 11.88
N PHE A 9 8.31 56.03 11.39
CA PHE A 9 9.25 54.91 11.28
C PHE A 9 10.42 55.22 10.34
N VAL A 10 10.14 55.81 9.17
CA VAL A 10 11.17 56.19 8.19
C VAL A 10 12.09 57.28 8.75
N GLN A 11 11.55 58.31 9.40
CA GLN A 11 12.39 59.34 10.03
C GLN A 11 13.24 58.80 11.17
N ALA A 12 12.70 57.94 12.03
CA ALA A 12 13.46 57.29 13.10
C ALA A 12 14.57 56.39 12.54
N PHE A 13 14.33 55.72 11.42
CA PHE A 13 15.31 54.84 10.76
C PHE A 13 16.48 55.62 10.15
N PHE A 14 16.23 56.77 9.51
CA PHE A 14 17.29 57.60 8.92
C PHE A 14 18.05 58.48 9.93
N SER A 15 17.55 58.63 11.14
CA SER A 15 18.23 59.35 12.23
C SER A 15 19.03 58.42 13.16
N MET A 16 18.98 57.11 12.95
CA MET A 16 19.79 56.13 13.67
C MET A 16 21.21 56.06 13.10
N LYS A 17 22.18 55.80 13.99
CA LYS A 17 23.54 55.47 13.56
C LYS A 17 23.53 54.25 12.64
N ILE A 18 24.35 54.30 11.60
CA ILE A 18 24.40 53.27 10.56
C ILE A 18 24.66 51.86 11.11
N GLU A 19 25.38 51.76 12.24
CA GLU A 19 25.64 50.52 12.96
C GLU A 19 24.36 49.89 13.53
N ILE A 20 23.45 50.71 14.05
CA ILE A 20 22.16 50.28 14.62
C ILE A 20 21.20 49.87 13.51
N VAL A 21 21.18 50.63 12.41
CA VAL A 21 20.41 50.29 11.20
C VAL A 21 20.86 48.93 10.64
N GLY A 22 22.17 48.69 10.58
CA GLY A 22 22.74 47.40 10.16
C GLY A 22 22.28 46.24 11.04
N ILE A 23 22.27 46.41 12.37
CA ILE A 23 21.80 45.37 13.31
C ILE A 23 20.30 45.08 13.13
N ILE A 24 19.48 46.12 12.94
CA ILE A 24 18.03 45.96 12.73
C ILE A 24 17.76 45.27 11.40
N CYS A 25 18.39 45.70 10.30
CA CYS A 25 18.28 45.06 8.99
C CYS A 25 18.74 43.59 9.04
N PHE A 26 19.85 43.31 9.71
CA PHE A 26 20.35 41.94 9.86
C PHE A 26 19.40 41.07 10.69
N SER A 27 18.81 41.63 11.75
CA SER A 27 17.85 40.91 12.60
C SER A 27 16.55 40.61 11.86
N ILE A 28 16.02 41.56 11.09
CA ILE A 28 14.81 41.36 10.26
C ILE A 28 15.11 40.36 9.14
N ALA A 29 16.24 40.47 8.45
CA ALA A 29 16.66 39.52 7.43
C ALA A 29 16.82 38.11 7.98
N ARG A 30 17.39 37.96 9.19
CA ARG A 30 17.51 36.67 9.89
C ARG A 30 16.14 36.08 10.23
N VAL A 31 15.20 36.89 10.71
CA VAL A 31 13.83 36.43 11.03
C VAL A 31 13.09 36.04 9.75
N ALA A 32 13.17 36.84 8.68
CA ALA A 32 12.58 36.52 7.39
C ALA A 32 13.16 35.22 6.79
N PHE A 33 14.49 35.06 6.82
CA PHE A 33 15.17 33.85 6.37
C PHE A 33 14.82 32.62 7.23
N CYS A 34 14.71 32.78 8.55
CA CYS A 34 14.24 31.71 9.44
C CYS A 34 12.78 31.34 9.15
N GLN A 35 11.90 32.31 8.86
CA GLN A 35 10.51 32.03 8.51
C GLN A 35 10.38 31.36 7.14
N GLU A 36 11.16 31.76 6.14
CA GLU A 36 11.17 31.15 4.81
C GLU A 36 11.64 29.69 4.89
N ILE A 37 12.71 29.41 5.67
CA ILE A 37 13.15 28.03 5.98
C ILE A 37 12.08 27.23 6.74
N ILE A 38 11.30 27.87 7.63
CA ILE A 38 10.23 27.19 8.39
C ILE A 38 8.99 26.95 7.53
N ILE A 39 8.68 27.82 6.56
CA ILE A 39 7.55 27.67 5.63
C ILE A 39 7.88 26.60 4.58
N ASP A 40 9.09 26.61 4.00
CA ASP A 40 9.58 25.52 3.13
C ASP A 40 9.61 24.20 3.89
N ARG A 41 10.08 24.19 5.15
CA ARG A 41 10.02 22.98 5.98
C ARG A 41 8.61 22.55 6.33
N LYS A 42 7.63 23.44 6.50
CA LYS A 42 6.25 23.01 6.82
C LYS A 42 5.56 22.38 5.61
N GLN A 43 5.79 22.89 4.39
CA GLN A 43 5.29 22.26 3.17
C GLN A 43 6.04 20.97 2.81
N ASP A 44 7.33 20.86 3.14
CA ASP A 44 8.08 19.61 2.98
C ASP A 44 7.80 18.58 4.09
N VAL A 45 7.52 18.99 5.33
CA VAL A 45 7.19 18.08 6.45
C VAL A 45 5.85 17.40 6.25
N GLU A 46 4.90 18.01 5.53
CA GLU A 46 3.68 17.32 5.07
C GLU A 46 3.96 16.27 3.97
N ASN A 47 5.17 16.26 3.38
CA ASN A 47 5.60 15.33 2.34
C ASN A 47 6.71 14.33 2.78
N ILE A 48 7.17 14.39 4.03
CA ILE A 48 8.14 13.44 4.59
C ILE A 48 7.40 12.22 5.11
N ILE A 49 7.37 11.16 4.30
CA ILE A 49 6.62 9.94 4.62
C ILE A 49 7.56 8.82 5.11
N ASN A 50 8.84 8.84 4.73
CA ASN A 50 9.76 7.72 5.00
C ASN A 50 11.20 8.17 5.25
N ARG A 51 11.97 7.32 5.93
CA ARG A 51 13.43 7.47 6.07
C ARG A 51 14.18 6.59 5.10
N ASP A 52 15.40 6.96 4.72
CA ASP A 52 16.33 6.02 4.10
C ASP A 52 17.03 5.13 5.15
N SER A 53 17.88 4.20 4.71
CA SER A 53 18.67 3.34 5.62
C SER A 53 19.70 4.07 6.48
N LEU A 54 19.99 5.35 6.19
CA LEU A 54 20.93 6.20 6.93
C LEU A 54 20.19 7.16 7.88
N GLY A 55 18.85 7.13 7.90
CA GLY A 55 18.03 8.00 8.73
C GLY A 55 17.67 9.35 8.09
N ASN A 56 18.03 9.57 6.82
CA ASN A 56 17.66 10.79 6.09
C ASN A 56 16.17 10.79 5.78
N LEU A 57 15.52 11.94 5.97
CA LEU A 57 14.12 12.14 5.61
C LEU A 57 14.01 12.19 4.09
N LEU A 58 13.10 11.38 3.53
CA LEU A 58 12.82 11.36 2.10
C LEU A 58 11.45 11.98 1.84
N THR A 59 11.41 12.89 0.88
CA THR A 59 10.14 13.36 0.30
C THR A 59 9.48 12.21 -0.46
N LEU A 60 8.15 12.22 -0.55
CA LEU A 60 7.40 11.25 -1.33
C LEU A 60 7.89 11.13 -2.80
N LYS A 61 8.23 12.26 -3.44
CA LYS A 61 8.78 12.27 -4.80
C LYS A 61 10.07 11.47 -4.90
N GLN A 62 11.00 11.67 -3.97
CA GLN A 62 12.25 10.91 -3.91
C GLN A 62 11.99 9.43 -3.64
N VAL A 63 11.04 9.10 -2.77
CA VAL A 63 10.66 7.70 -2.54
C VAL A 63 10.11 7.08 -3.82
N HIS A 64 9.23 7.78 -4.53
CA HIS A 64 8.69 7.32 -5.81
C HIS A 64 9.78 7.06 -6.84
N GLU A 65 10.75 7.97 -6.97
CA GLU A 65 11.89 7.81 -7.87
C GLU A 65 12.75 6.61 -7.48
N LEU A 66 13.08 6.44 -6.20
CA LEU A 66 13.84 5.30 -5.70
C LEU A 66 13.13 3.97 -5.96
N LEU A 67 11.82 3.89 -5.67
CA LEU A 67 11.02 2.69 -5.86
C LEU A 67 10.81 2.35 -7.35
N LYS A 68 10.69 3.37 -8.22
CA LYS A 68 10.60 3.17 -9.68
C LYS A 68 11.81 2.44 -10.25
N THR A 69 13.00 2.58 -9.63
CA THR A 69 14.20 1.86 -10.10
C THR A 69 14.11 0.34 -9.91
N GLY A 70 13.19 -0.16 -9.08
CA GLY A 70 13.11 -1.57 -8.69
C GLY A 70 14.26 -2.04 -7.78
N LYS A 71 15.23 -1.17 -7.45
CA LYS A 71 16.40 -1.49 -6.61
C LYS A 71 16.16 -1.25 -5.12
N TYR A 72 15.04 -0.64 -4.75
CA TYR A 72 14.70 -0.24 -3.39
C TYR A 72 13.33 -0.79 -3.00
N ILE A 73 13.19 -1.07 -1.71
CA ILE A 73 11.97 -1.56 -1.06
C ILE A 73 11.64 -0.67 0.13
N SER A 74 10.35 -0.52 0.42
CA SER A 74 9.83 0.02 1.67
C SER A 74 9.63 -1.12 2.66
N VAL A 75 10.24 -1.00 3.83
CA VAL A 75 10.13 -2.00 4.91
C VAL A 75 9.61 -1.34 6.17
N PRO A 76 8.79 -2.04 6.99
CA PRO A 76 8.47 -1.57 8.32
C PRO A 76 9.72 -1.64 9.23
N SER A 77 9.88 -0.65 10.08
CA SER A 77 10.92 -0.59 11.12
C SER A 77 10.36 0.06 12.39
N LEU A 78 11.07 -0.05 13.51
CA LEU A 78 10.69 0.64 14.74
C LEU A 78 11.56 1.89 14.90
N ASN A 79 10.94 3.04 15.14
CA ASN A 79 11.66 4.26 15.47
C ASN A 79 12.11 4.27 16.94
N SER A 80 12.83 5.32 17.35
CA SER A 80 13.32 5.50 18.73
C SER A 80 12.23 5.57 19.80
N SER A 81 10.97 5.76 19.40
CA SER A 81 9.80 5.80 20.28
C SER A 81 8.99 4.50 20.22
N SER A 82 9.55 3.42 19.67
CA SER A 82 8.90 2.12 19.49
C SER A 82 7.63 2.16 18.65
N GLN A 83 7.48 3.16 17.79
CA GLN A 83 6.39 3.23 16.82
C GLN A 83 6.86 2.65 15.48
N ILE A 84 5.94 2.02 14.76
CA ILE A 84 6.22 1.48 13.43
C ILE A 84 6.38 2.65 12.45
N GLU A 85 7.57 2.77 11.87
CA GLU A 85 7.88 3.64 10.75
C GLU A 85 8.18 2.83 9.48
N ARG A 86 8.28 3.52 8.34
CA ARG A 86 8.65 2.90 7.07
C ARG A 86 9.97 3.44 6.57
N ILE A 87 10.85 2.52 6.18
CA ILE A 87 12.19 2.82 5.71
C ILE A 87 12.33 2.36 4.26
N ILE A 88 12.82 3.24 3.39
CA ILE A 88 13.19 2.93 2.02
C ILE A 88 14.66 2.52 1.98
N ARG A 89 14.94 1.30 1.56
CA ARG A 89 16.31 0.79 1.49
C ARG A 89 16.48 -0.24 0.39
N LYS A 90 17.74 -0.53 0.05
CA LYS A 90 18.04 -1.71 -0.79
C LYS A 90 17.64 -2.98 -0.04
N PRO A 91 17.11 -4.00 -0.75
CA PRO A 91 16.86 -5.30 -0.15
C PRO A 91 18.19 -5.92 0.33
N ARG A 92 18.18 -6.51 1.51
CA ARG A 92 19.29 -7.25 2.11
C ARG A 92 19.08 -8.75 1.90
N LYS A 93 20.14 -9.54 2.13
CA LYS A 93 20.07 -11.00 1.95
C LYS A 93 19.00 -11.64 2.84
N GLU A 94 18.84 -11.15 4.06
CA GLU A 94 17.85 -11.64 5.03
C GLU A 94 16.40 -11.29 4.67
N ASP A 95 16.18 -10.32 3.78
CA ASP A 95 14.83 -9.99 3.31
C ASP A 95 14.28 -11.04 2.34
N GLY A 96 15.16 -11.76 1.62
CA GLY A 96 14.77 -12.68 0.56
C GLY A 96 13.78 -12.03 -0.42
N ASN A 97 12.70 -12.74 -0.74
CA ASN A 97 11.59 -12.24 -1.57
C ASN A 97 10.40 -11.75 -0.73
N ARG A 98 10.62 -11.39 0.54
CA ARG A 98 9.51 -10.99 1.42
C ARG A 98 8.89 -9.69 0.93
N TYR A 99 9.68 -8.74 0.46
CA TYR A 99 9.25 -7.37 0.28
C TYR A 99 9.19 -6.97 -1.20
N LYS A 100 8.03 -6.51 -1.68
CA LYS A 100 7.86 -5.77 -2.94
C LYS A 100 7.08 -4.51 -2.62
N THR A 101 7.47 -3.42 -3.26
CA THR A 101 6.94 -2.11 -2.91
C THR A 101 6.31 -1.46 -4.12
N TYR A 102 5.16 -0.86 -3.88
CA TYR A 102 4.38 -0.15 -4.86
C TYR A 102 4.16 1.27 -4.39
N ALA A 103 4.41 2.23 -5.27
CA ALA A 103 4.10 3.64 -5.09
C ALA A 103 2.80 3.99 -5.83
N TYR A 104 1.87 4.71 -5.19
CA TYR A 104 0.58 5.16 -5.70
C TYR A 104 0.37 6.61 -5.30
N ASP A 105 0.25 7.55 -6.24
CA ASP A 105 -0.09 8.96 -5.96
C ASP A 105 0.66 9.57 -4.75
N ASP A 106 0.03 9.60 -3.56
CA ASP A 106 0.56 10.10 -2.29
C ASP A 106 1.05 9.02 -1.30
N LYS A 107 0.95 7.75 -1.67
CA LYS A 107 1.07 6.57 -0.81
C LYS A 107 2.07 5.55 -1.33
N ILE A 108 2.73 4.90 -0.39
CA ILE A 108 3.55 3.72 -0.66
C ILE A 108 2.88 2.54 0.00
N ILE A 109 2.94 1.37 -0.62
CA ILE A 109 2.47 0.10 -0.06
C ILE A 109 3.62 -0.88 -0.23
N SER A 110 4.06 -1.48 0.88
CA SER A 110 4.88 -2.68 0.83
C SER A 110 3.95 -3.88 0.93
N THR A 111 4.15 -4.93 0.12
CA THR A 111 3.40 -6.22 0.14
C THR A 111 3.52 -6.98 1.46
N THR A 112 4.06 -6.35 2.48
CA THR A 112 4.46 -6.95 3.75
C THR A 112 4.34 -5.88 4.81
N GLY A 113 3.10 -5.71 5.24
CA GLY A 113 2.84 -5.30 6.61
C GLY A 113 2.59 -6.56 7.44
N LEU A 114 3.55 -6.91 8.31
CA LEU A 114 3.24 -7.49 9.62
C LEU A 114 2.82 -8.97 9.72
N ASP A 115 3.42 -9.92 8.98
CA ASP A 115 3.52 -11.24 9.59
C ASP A 115 4.81 -11.99 9.24
N ALA A 116 5.60 -12.28 10.28
CA ALA A 116 6.78 -13.14 10.19
C ALA A 116 6.41 -14.63 10.22
N LYS A 117 5.13 -14.98 10.38
CA LYS A 117 4.66 -16.36 10.55
C LYS A 117 4.11 -16.99 9.28
N THR A 118 3.76 -16.22 8.26
CA THR A 118 3.45 -16.78 6.95
C THR A 118 4.74 -17.31 6.34
N LYS A 119 4.82 -18.64 6.14
CA LYS A 119 5.97 -19.30 5.49
C LYS A 119 6.05 -19.01 3.98
N LEU A 120 5.11 -18.23 3.45
CA LEU A 120 4.93 -17.94 2.03
C LEU A 120 5.40 -16.51 1.74
N GLY A 121 6.24 -16.36 0.72
CA GLY A 121 6.71 -15.08 0.20
C GLY A 121 6.42 -14.92 -1.30
N LEU A 122 6.91 -13.83 -1.86
CA LEU A 122 6.79 -13.60 -3.31
C LEU A 122 7.67 -14.59 -4.08
N GLY A 123 7.17 -15.07 -5.21
CA GLY A 123 7.83 -16.10 -6.02
C GLY A 123 7.62 -17.53 -5.52
N ASP A 124 7.07 -17.72 -4.31
CA ASP A 124 6.74 -19.04 -3.81
C ASP A 124 5.49 -19.60 -4.51
N SER A 125 5.39 -20.92 -4.54
CA SER A 125 4.16 -21.62 -4.93
C SER A 125 3.27 -21.78 -3.71
N LEU A 126 1.96 -21.66 -3.90
CA LEU A 126 1.01 -22.02 -2.86
C LEU A 126 1.05 -23.55 -2.62
N PRO A 127 0.78 -24.01 -1.39
CA PRO A 127 0.47 -25.42 -1.15
C PRO A 127 -0.67 -25.87 -2.06
N PRO A 128 -0.70 -27.13 -2.55
CA PRO A 128 -1.80 -27.61 -3.38
C PRO A 128 -3.14 -27.50 -2.65
N PHE A 129 -4.15 -26.93 -3.29
CA PHE A 129 -5.52 -26.88 -2.79
C PHE A 129 -6.51 -27.03 -3.94
N LYS A 130 -7.73 -27.48 -3.60
CA LYS A 130 -8.82 -27.63 -4.56
C LYS A 130 -9.73 -26.41 -4.50
N VAL A 131 -10.27 -26.06 -5.66
CA VAL A 131 -11.29 -25.05 -5.83
C VAL A 131 -12.56 -25.66 -6.40
N ASN A 132 -13.69 -25.21 -5.90
CA ASN A 132 -15.01 -25.59 -6.35
C ASN A 132 -15.48 -24.60 -7.42
N CYS A 133 -15.92 -25.12 -8.57
CA CYS A 133 -16.45 -24.31 -9.68
C CYS A 133 -17.98 -24.30 -9.70
N LYS A 134 -18.58 -23.46 -10.56
CA LYS A 134 -20.04 -23.30 -10.76
C LYS A 134 -20.84 -24.61 -10.87
N ALA A 135 -20.21 -25.69 -11.33
CA ALA A 135 -20.83 -27.00 -11.54
C ALA A 135 -20.64 -27.98 -10.36
N GLY A 136 -20.09 -27.54 -9.23
CA GLY A 136 -19.74 -28.42 -8.10
C GLY A 136 -18.50 -29.27 -8.35
N ALA A 137 -17.83 -29.10 -9.50
CA ALA A 137 -16.64 -29.87 -9.83
C ALA A 137 -15.41 -29.25 -9.14
N LEU A 138 -14.64 -30.11 -8.49
CA LEU A 138 -13.37 -29.74 -7.87
C LEU A 138 -12.28 -29.68 -8.93
N LYS A 139 -11.56 -28.57 -8.96
CA LYS A 139 -10.38 -28.34 -9.81
C LYS A 139 -9.18 -27.96 -8.96
N THR A 140 -8.00 -28.25 -9.45
CA THR A 140 -6.74 -27.72 -8.94
C THR A 140 -6.47 -26.33 -9.53
N LEU A 141 -5.52 -25.60 -8.93
CA LEU A 141 -5.12 -24.30 -9.46
C LEU A 141 -4.55 -24.43 -10.87
N GLU A 142 -3.84 -25.52 -11.14
CA GLU A 142 -3.22 -25.88 -12.42
C GLU A 142 -4.26 -25.97 -13.55
N GLU A 143 -5.43 -26.51 -13.26
CA GLU A 143 -6.53 -26.72 -14.21
C GLU A 143 -7.33 -25.45 -14.52
N LEU A 144 -7.08 -24.34 -13.80
CA LEU A 144 -7.76 -23.08 -14.05
C LEU A 144 -7.20 -22.44 -15.32
N LYS A 145 -8.06 -22.30 -16.32
CA LYS A 145 -7.81 -21.53 -17.54
C LYS A 145 -7.81 -20.06 -17.15
N ASN A 146 -6.66 -19.39 -17.23
CA ASN A 146 -6.44 -17.92 -17.22
C ASN A 146 -5.01 -17.60 -16.79
N GLU A 147 -4.55 -16.39 -17.09
CA GLU A 147 -3.16 -15.97 -16.81
C GLU A 147 -2.88 -15.70 -15.34
N PHE A 148 -3.89 -15.27 -14.59
CA PHE A 148 -3.74 -14.93 -13.18
C PHE A 148 -4.84 -15.58 -12.34
N SER A 149 -4.52 -15.82 -11.08
CA SER A 149 -5.50 -16.20 -10.06
C SER A 149 -5.34 -15.29 -8.85
N LEU A 150 -6.42 -14.64 -8.43
CA LEU A 150 -6.51 -13.85 -7.21
C LEU A 150 -7.20 -14.68 -6.13
N LEU A 151 -6.43 -15.13 -5.14
CA LEU A 151 -6.94 -15.79 -3.93
C LEU A 151 -7.26 -14.72 -2.87
N MET A 152 -8.49 -14.73 -2.39
CA MET A 152 -9.01 -13.81 -1.38
C MET A 152 -9.46 -14.61 -0.16
N ILE A 153 -8.80 -14.38 0.98
CA ILE A 153 -9.17 -15.00 2.25
C ILE A 153 -9.96 -13.97 3.04
N ARG A 154 -11.17 -14.34 3.45
CA ARG A 154 -12.11 -13.43 4.11
C ARG A 154 -12.70 -14.09 5.32
N ASP A 155 -12.97 -13.30 6.35
CA ASP A 155 -13.69 -13.77 7.53
C ASP A 155 -15.15 -13.36 7.45
N GLU A 156 -16.04 -14.34 7.52
CA GLU A 156 -17.48 -14.15 7.57
C GLU A 156 -18.02 -13.52 8.88
N SER A 157 -17.17 -13.28 9.86
CA SER A 157 -17.54 -12.51 11.05
C SER A 157 -17.48 -11.00 10.80
N GLN A 158 -16.71 -10.55 9.81
CA GLN A 158 -16.47 -9.13 9.54
C GLN A 158 -17.62 -8.51 8.74
N THR A 159 -18.31 -7.51 9.26
CA THR A 159 -19.44 -6.85 8.55
C THR A 159 -19.15 -6.45 7.09
N THR A 160 -17.88 -6.21 6.76
CA THR A 160 -17.35 -5.90 5.42
C THR A 160 -17.38 -7.06 4.42
N TRP A 161 -17.59 -8.32 4.83
CA TRP A 161 -17.66 -9.44 3.89
C TRP A 161 -19.01 -9.52 3.16
N LYS A 162 -20.10 -9.09 3.84
CA LYS A 162 -21.51 -9.33 3.42
C LYS A 162 -22.20 -8.12 2.81
N GLY A 163 -21.55 -6.97 2.81
CA GLY A 163 -21.94 -5.83 1.99
C GLY A 163 -21.02 -5.76 0.79
N SER A 164 -21.58 -5.69 -0.42
CA SER A 164 -21.04 -4.92 -1.54
C SER A 164 -19.67 -4.29 -1.26
N SER A 165 -18.59 -4.99 -1.57
CA SER A 165 -17.36 -4.28 -1.90
C SER A 165 -17.48 -4.01 -3.40
N PRO A 166 -18.10 -2.89 -3.83
CA PRO A 166 -18.20 -2.57 -5.25
C PRO A 166 -16.82 -2.64 -5.92
N HIS A 167 -15.74 -2.46 -5.16
CA HIS A 167 -14.38 -2.62 -5.64
C HIS A 167 -14.03 -4.03 -6.12
N ILE A 168 -14.51 -5.10 -5.46
CA ILE A 168 -14.30 -6.48 -5.94
C ILE A 168 -15.16 -6.76 -7.17
N GLU A 169 -16.43 -6.35 -7.15
CA GLU A 169 -17.33 -6.54 -8.29
C GLU A 169 -16.76 -5.83 -9.53
N LEU A 170 -16.38 -4.55 -9.39
CA LEU A 170 -15.70 -3.79 -10.43
C LEU A 170 -14.36 -4.43 -10.84
N LEU A 171 -13.59 -5.01 -9.90
CA LEU A 171 -12.35 -5.70 -10.25
C LEU A 171 -12.63 -6.96 -11.10
N ILE A 172 -13.71 -7.68 -10.84
CA ILE A 172 -14.12 -8.85 -11.63
C ILE A 172 -14.55 -8.43 -13.03
N ASP A 173 -15.32 -7.36 -13.12
CA ASP A 173 -15.80 -6.80 -14.39
C ASP A 173 -14.66 -6.23 -15.24
N ASP A 174 -13.72 -5.51 -14.63
CA ASP A 174 -12.58 -4.88 -15.31
C ASP A 174 -11.55 -5.93 -15.82
N TYR A 175 -11.41 -7.07 -15.13
CA TYR A 175 -10.42 -8.11 -15.46
C TYR A 175 -11.04 -9.51 -15.55
N PRO A 176 -11.89 -9.78 -16.56
CA PRO A 176 -12.58 -11.07 -16.73
C PRO A 176 -11.62 -12.25 -16.99
N ASN A 177 -10.37 -11.96 -17.37
CA ASN A 177 -9.33 -12.97 -17.62
C ASN A 177 -8.56 -13.38 -16.36
N VAL A 178 -8.97 -12.94 -15.17
CA VAL A 178 -8.39 -13.37 -13.88
C VAL A 178 -9.30 -14.40 -13.23
N ASN A 179 -8.75 -15.46 -12.64
CA ASN A 179 -9.53 -16.35 -11.78
C ASN A 179 -9.68 -15.74 -10.38
N TYR A 180 -10.90 -15.59 -9.89
CA TYR A 180 -11.18 -15.09 -8.55
C TYR A 180 -11.52 -16.26 -7.64
N ILE A 181 -10.67 -16.51 -6.64
CA ILE A 181 -10.79 -17.65 -5.73
C ILE A 181 -11.11 -17.11 -4.34
N PHE A 182 -12.28 -17.43 -3.83
CA PHE A 182 -12.72 -17.00 -2.51
C PHE A 182 -12.55 -18.12 -1.49
N CYS A 183 -11.86 -17.84 -0.39
CA CYS A 183 -11.64 -18.76 0.71
C CYS A 183 -12.14 -18.15 2.01
N ASN A 184 -12.89 -18.92 2.80
CA ASN A 184 -13.30 -18.47 4.12
C ASN A 184 -12.16 -18.72 5.11
N HIS A 185 -11.94 -17.76 6.02
CA HIS A 185 -10.97 -17.88 7.11
C HIS A 185 -11.51 -18.74 8.26
N ASN A 186 -12.80 -19.08 8.25
CA ASN A 186 -13.45 -19.94 9.23
C ASN A 186 -14.16 -21.11 8.52
N GLU A 187 -14.40 -22.21 9.22
CA GLU A 187 -15.03 -23.46 8.67
C GLU A 187 -16.48 -23.30 8.17
N SER A 188 -17.04 -22.09 8.20
CA SER A 188 -18.40 -21.86 7.76
C SER A 188 -18.55 -21.88 6.24
N LYS A 189 -19.67 -22.43 5.78
CA LYS A 189 -20.04 -22.55 4.36
C LYS A 189 -20.84 -21.36 3.81
N LYS A 190 -21.13 -20.32 4.61
CA LYS A 190 -21.98 -19.20 4.14
C LYS A 190 -21.32 -18.40 3.01
N LEU A 191 -20.00 -18.25 3.05
CA LEU A 191 -19.24 -17.55 2.00
C LEU A 191 -19.29 -18.33 0.69
N GLU A 192 -19.15 -19.65 0.77
CA GLU A 192 -19.31 -20.55 -0.38
C GLU A 192 -20.72 -20.42 -0.99
N PHE A 193 -21.77 -20.40 -0.16
CA PHE A 193 -23.14 -20.22 -0.61
C PHE A 193 -23.40 -18.85 -1.27
N TYR A 194 -22.83 -17.77 -0.71
CA TYR A 194 -23.00 -16.42 -1.25
C TYR A 194 -22.42 -16.27 -2.66
N PHE A 195 -21.17 -16.71 -2.86
CA PHE A 195 -20.51 -16.59 -4.16
C PHE A 195 -21.03 -17.60 -5.18
N SER A 196 -21.45 -18.80 -4.76
CA SER A 196 -22.03 -19.80 -5.66
C SER A 196 -23.42 -19.42 -6.18
N SER A 197 -24.25 -18.76 -5.37
CA SER A 197 -25.64 -18.43 -5.75
C SER A 197 -25.76 -17.15 -6.58
N LYS A 198 -25.01 -16.09 -6.26
CA LYS A 198 -25.14 -14.76 -6.89
C LYS A 198 -24.11 -14.50 -7.98
N PHE A 199 -22.82 -14.76 -7.71
CA PHE A 199 -21.71 -14.30 -8.55
C PHE A 199 -21.21 -15.34 -9.57
N GLN A 200 -21.08 -16.61 -9.17
CA GLN A 200 -20.70 -17.69 -10.10
C GLN A 200 -21.72 -17.87 -11.24
N ARG A 201 -22.97 -17.43 -11.06
CA ARG A 201 -23.95 -17.43 -12.14
C ARG A 201 -23.59 -16.44 -13.26
N ALA A 202 -23.07 -15.28 -12.90
CA ALA A 202 -22.70 -14.21 -13.84
C ALA A 202 -21.31 -14.39 -14.46
N HIS A 203 -20.35 -14.99 -13.74
CA HIS A 203 -18.97 -15.11 -14.22
C HIS A 203 -18.40 -16.54 -14.08
N GLN A 204 -17.73 -17.04 -15.13
CA GLN A 204 -17.15 -18.40 -15.17
C GLN A 204 -15.81 -18.53 -14.44
N ASN A 205 -15.16 -17.40 -14.15
CA ASN A 205 -13.84 -17.28 -13.55
C ASN A 205 -13.88 -17.16 -12.01
N ILE A 206 -15.04 -17.37 -11.38
CA ILE A 206 -15.21 -17.29 -9.93
C ILE A 206 -15.24 -18.70 -9.33
N TYR A 207 -14.46 -18.89 -8.29
CA TYR A 207 -14.24 -20.16 -7.62
C TYR A 207 -14.26 -19.98 -6.09
N THR A 208 -14.56 -21.04 -5.37
CA THR A 208 -14.41 -21.09 -3.90
C THR A 208 -13.33 -22.11 -3.54
N ALA A 209 -12.55 -21.90 -2.49
CA ALA A 209 -11.52 -22.83 -2.03
C ALA A 209 -11.88 -23.41 -0.66
N ASP A 210 -11.38 -24.62 -0.39
CA ASP A 210 -11.49 -25.25 0.93
C ASP A 210 -10.81 -24.40 2.01
N PHE A 211 -11.29 -24.50 3.24
CA PHE A 211 -10.77 -23.83 4.42
C PHE A 211 -9.28 -24.15 4.68
N ASP A 212 -8.80 -25.33 4.27
CA ASP A 212 -7.43 -25.77 4.53
C ASP A 212 -6.35 -24.81 4.01
N ILE A 213 -6.56 -24.14 2.86
CA ILE A 213 -5.59 -23.17 2.37
C ILE A 213 -5.50 -21.96 3.31
N SER A 214 -6.61 -21.57 3.95
CA SER A 214 -6.66 -20.43 4.87
C SER A 214 -5.84 -20.62 6.14
N LYS A 215 -5.60 -21.88 6.56
CA LYS A 215 -4.77 -22.19 7.75
C LYS A 215 -3.33 -21.70 7.62
N ASN A 216 -2.87 -21.43 6.40
CA ASN A 216 -1.55 -20.85 6.14
C ASN A 216 -1.50 -19.34 6.38
N PHE A 217 -2.62 -18.71 6.73
CA PHE A 217 -2.78 -17.27 6.82
C PHE A 217 -3.33 -16.91 8.20
N GLN A 218 -2.65 -15.99 8.89
CA GLN A 218 -3.11 -15.52 10.18
C GLN A 218 -4.03 -14.31 9.99
N GLY A 219 -5.29 -14.43 10.42
CA GLY A 219 -6.30 -13.38 10.27
C GLY A 219 -6.84 -13.22 8.84
N ALA A 220 -7.67 -12.22 8.66
CA ALA A 220 -8.32 -11.87 7.38
C ALA A 220 -8.69 -10.37 7.37
N PRO A 221 -8.81 -9.72 6.19
CA PRO A 221 -8.73 -10.32 4.85
C PRO A 221 -7.31 -10.40 4.27
N TRP A 222 -7.00 -11.44 3.50
CA TRP A 222 -5.77 -11.53 2.70
C TRP A 222 -6.07 -11.50 1.21
N TYR A 223 -5.16 -10.91 0.42
CA TYR A 223 -5.22 -10.93 -1.04
C TYR A 223 -3.90 -11.46 -1.61
N VAL A 224 -3.99 -12.49 -2.43
CA VAL A 224 -2.82 -13.14 -3.03
C VAL A 224 -3.02 -13.24 -4.53
N LEU A 225 -2.24 -12.47 -5.29
CA LEU A 225 -2.22 -12.58 -6.75
C LEU A 225 -1.17 -13.59 -7.17
N ILE A 226 -1.59 -14.56 -7.98
CA ILE A 226 -0.79 -15.69 -8.45
C ILE A 226 -0.69 -15.59 -9.97
N ASN A 227 0.52 -15.68 -10.51
CA ASN A 227 0.76 -15.60 -11.95
C ASN A 227 0.57 -16.95 -12.67
N LYS A 228 0.72 -16.95 -14.01
CA LYS A 228 0.56 -18.13 -14.87
C LYS A 228 1.52 -19.28 -14.55
N LYS A 229 2.65 -18.98 -13.90
CA LYS A 229 3.62 -19.99 -13.41
C LYS A 229 3.27 -20.52 -12.03
N ARG A 230 2.08 -20.21 -11.52
CA ARG A 230 1.58 -20.58 -10.18
C ARG A 230 2.50 -20.09 -9.06
N ARG A 231 3.09 -18.91 -9.25
CA ARG A 231 3.92 -18.22 -8.25
C ARG A 231 3.22 -16.98 -7.73
N ILE A 232 3.42 -16.69 -6.45
CA ILE A 232 2.88 -15.49 -5.80
C ILE A 232 3.56 -14.25 -6.38
N GLU A 233 2.78 -13.38 -7.00
CA GLU A 233 3.24 -12.13 -7.61
C GLU A 233 2.96 -10.91 -6.71
N ILE A 234 1.83 -10.98 -5.99
CA ILE A 234 1.44 -10.04 -4.95
C ILE A 234 0.93 -10.82 -3.75
N PHE A 235 1.33 -10.38 -2.57
CA PHE A 235 0.85 -10.87 -1.30
C PHE A 235 0.45 -9.65 -0.49
N ILE A 236 -0.80 -9.54 -0.06
CA ILE A 236 -1.29 -8.38 0.70
C ILE A 236 -1.91 -8.91 2.00
N PRO A 237 -1.32 -8.56 3.16
CA PRO A 237 -1.84 -8.92 4.47
C PRO A 237 -3.11 -8.13 4.84
N PRO A 238 -3.77 -8.46 5.96
CA PRO A 238 -4.91 -7.71 6.48
C PRO A 238 -4.58 -6.23 6.60
N LEU A 239 -5.30 -5.43 5.84
CA LEU A 239 -5.24 -3.97 5.88
C LEU A 239 -6.51 -3.41 6.51
N PRO A 240 -6.43 -2.25 7.18
CA PRO A 240 -7.62 -1.57 7.71
C PRO A 240 -8.57 -1.08 6.60
N ASN A 241 -8.10 -1.00 5.34
CA ASN A 241 -8.91 -0.57 4.20
C ASN A 241 -8.67 -1.46 2.97
N GLU A 242 -9.74 -2.07 2.46
CA GLU A 242 -9.74 -2.94 1.29
C GLU A 242 -9.46 -2.20 -0.03
N THR A 243 -9.94 -0.96 -0.19
CA THR A 243 -9.77 -0.19 -1.43
C THR A 243 -8.30 -0.10 -1.84
N ILE A 244 -7.42 0.03 -0.85
CA ILE A 244 -5.96 0.09 -1.02
C ILE A 244 -5.41 -1.22 -1.60
N ALA A 245 -5.89 -2.37 -1.11
CA ALA A 245 -5.48 -3.68 -1.61
C ALA A 245 -5.95 -3.89 -3.07
N ILE A 246 -7.20 -3.53 -3.38
CA ILE A 246 -7.77 -3.68 -4.73
C ILE A 246 -7.06 -2.80 -5.74
N GLN A 247 -6.79 -1.53 -5.42
CA GLN A 247 -6.02 -0.63 -6.29
C GLN A 247 -4.62 -1.16 -6.58
N ALA A 248 -3.98 -1.80 -5.61
CA ALA A 248 -2.68 -2.40 -5.79
C ALA A 248 -2.70 -3.58 -6.79
N ILE A 249 -3.75 -4.39 -6.72
CA ILE A 249 -3.97 -5.49 -7.66
C ILE A 249 -4.24 -4.95 -9.07
N LYS A 250 -5.13 -3.97 -9.23
CA LYS A 250 -5.46 -3.35 -10.54
C LYS A 250 -4.20 -2.90 -11.27
N LYS A 251 -3.37 -2.10 -10.60
CA LYS A 251 -2.12 -1.56 -11.18
C LYS A 251 -1.16 -2.65 -11.65
N MET A 252 -1.10 -3.78 -10.94
CA MET A 252 -0.25 -4.90 -11.33
C MET A 252 -0.82 -5.66 -12.54
N LEU A 253 -2.13 -5.83 -12.60
CA LEU A 253 -2.80 -6.41 -13.76
C LEU A 253 -2.64 -5.51 -15.00
N ASP A 254 -2.81 -4.19 -14.86
CA ASP A 254 -2.64 -3.21 -15.94
C ASP A 254 -1.24 -3.25 -16.55
N ARG A 255 -0.20 -3.36 -15.72
CA ARG A 255 1.20 -3.45 -16.17
C ARG A 255 1.50 -4.71 -16.96
N THR A 256 0.71 -5.77 -16.80
CA THR A 256 0.94 -7.05 -17.48
C THR A 256 0.24 -7.10 -18.85
N ASN A 257 -0.80 -6.28 -19.04
CA ASN A 257 -1.55 -6.19 -20.30
C ASN A 257 -0.95 -5.18 -21.31
N GLN A 258 0.14 -4.50 -20.94
CA GLN A 258 0.92 -3.60 -21.80
C GLN A 258 2.12 -4.35 -22.39
#